data_AF-A0A9N8JLR2-F1
#
_entry.id   AF-A0A9N8JLR2-F1
#
_cell.length_a   1.000
_cell.length_b   1.000
_cell.length_c   1.000
_cell.angle_alpha   90.00
_cell.angle_beta   90.00
_cell.angle_gamma   90.00
#
_symmetry.space_group_name_H-M   'P 1'
#
loop_
_entity.id
_entity.type
_entity.pdbx_description
1 polymer ?
#
loop_
_entity_poly.entity_id
_entity_poly.type
_entity_poly.pdbx_seq_one_letter_code
_entity_poly.pdbx_strand_id
1 'polypeptide(L)'
;MKTTTILATLAVVLGASIDGVTATCFRSGDIFQDKGNARWHVERACKGYDNQQGFFQGTFAAGESKYTCVQGSTTQKYDITVRNENTNAAIDLNDDDCVLRLHNEINGCDHGGDSTVSGWRFIVDPNNGIC
;
A
#
# COMPACT_ATOMS: atom_id res chain seq x y z
N MET A 1 -61.88 -23.88 18.91
CA MET A 1 -60.67 -23.79 18.05
C MET A 1 -60.42 -22.33 17.72
N LYS A 2 -59.34 -21.71 18.22
CA LYS A 2 -58.77 -20.47 17.66
C LYS A 2 -57.26 -20.53 17.84
N THR A 3 -56.57 -20.84 16.74
CA THR A 3 -55.12 -20.99 16.66
C THR A 3 -54.46 -19.64 16.50
N THR A 4 -53.59 -19.33 17.46
CA THR A 4 -52.63 -18.22 17.46
C THR A 4 -51.56 -18.46 16.41
N THR A 5 -51.20 -17.47 15.59
CA THR A 5 -49.93 -17.48 14.86
C THR A 5 -49.48 -16.04 14.64
N ILE A 6 -48.50 -15.59 15.43
CA ILE A 6 -47.75 -14.36 15.18
C ILE A 6 -46.39 -14.81 14.65
N LEU A 7 -46.12 -14.55 13.38
CA LEU A 7 -44.81 -14.75 12.74
C LEU A 7 -43.93 -13.55 13.07
N ALA A 8 -42.90 -13.77 13.89
CA ALA A 8 -41.83 -12.80 14.13
C ALA A 8 -40.73 -13.02 13.08
N THR A 9 -40.64 -12.14 12.09
CA THR A 9 -39.52 -12.08 11.14
C THR A 9 -38.32 -11.38 11.79
N LEU A 10 -37.27 -12.16 12.06
CA LEU A 10 -35.99 -11.69 12.56
C LEU A 10 -35.10 -11.32 11.35
N ALA A 11 -34.92 -10.03 11.09
CA ALA A 11 -33.98 -9.55 10.08
C ALA A 11 -32.60 -9.34 10.73
N VAL A 12 -31.66 -10.25 10.47
CA VAL A 12 -30.26 -10.09 10.87
C VAL A 12 -29.55 -9.21 9.83
N VAL A 13 -29.28 -7.96 10.20
CA VAL A 13 -28.41 -7.07 9.42
C VAL A 13 -26.97 -7.42 9.78
N LEU A 14 -26.30 -8.21 8.93
CA LEU A 14 -24.86 -8.41 9.00
C LEU A 14 -24.19 -7.10 8.56
N GLY A 15 -23.76 -6.29 9.51
CA GLY A 15 -22.92 -5.13 9.25
C GLY A 15 -21.55 -5.61 8.78
N ALA A 16 -21.29 -5.54 7.48
CA ALA A 16 -19.93 -5.65 6.97
C ALA A 16 -19.16 -4.40 7.42
N SER A 17 -18.18 -4.58 8.30
CA SER A 17 -17.16 -3.57 8.57
C SER A 17 -16.37 -3.36 7.28
N ILE A 18 -16.70 -2.29 6.55
CA ILE A 18 -15.85 -1.80 5.48
C ILE A 18 -14.61 -1.21 6.12
N ASP A 19 -13.49 -1.94 6.09
CA ASP A 19 -12.19 -1.34 6.38
C ASP A 19 -12.01 -0.18 5.40
N GLY A 20 -11.97 1.03 5.95
CA GLY A 20 -11.86 2.25 5.16
C GLY A 20 -10.51 2.28 4.47
N VAL A 21 -10.51 2.12 3.15
CA VAL A 21 -9.36 2.48 2.32
C VAL A 21 -9.24 4.00 2.36
N THR A 22 -8.22 4.52 3.05
CA THR A 22 -7.84 5.93 2.94
C THR A 22 -6.71 6.01 1.93
N ALA A 23 -6.97 6.58 0.76
CA ALA A 23 -5.95 6.89 -0.23
C ALA A 23 -5.95 8.39 -0.48
N THR A 24 -4.80 9.04 -0.33
CA THR A 24 -4.63 10.47 -0.58
C THR A 24 -3.45 10.70 -1.49
N CYS A 25 -3.70 11.30 -2.65
CA CYS A 25 -2.63 11.83 -3.49
C CYS A 25 -1.97 13.02 -2.80
N PHE A 26 -0.65 13.12 -2.91
CA PHE A 26 0.04 14.35 -2.55
C PHE A 26 -0.43 15.49 -3.43
N ARG A 27 -0.58 16.69 -2.83
CA ARG A 27 -1.12 17.88 -3.51
C ARG A 27 -0.05 18.82 -4.05
N SER A 28 1.21 18.53 -3.73
CA SER A 28 2.39 19.32 -4.07
C SER A 28 3.62 18.41 -4.02
N GLY A 29 4.74 18.90 -4.52
CA GLY A 29 5.96 18.10 -4.71
C GLY A 29 6.24 17.92 -6.19
N ASP A 30 7.23 17.08 -6.50
CA ASP A 30 7.49 16.75 -7.89
C ASP A 30 6.42 15.79 -8.43
N ILE A 31 6.28 15.76 -9.74
CA ILE A 31 5.49 14.71 -10.41
C ILE A 31 6.42 13.59 -10.86
N PHE A 32 5.90 12.38 -11.02
CA PHE A 32 6.64 11.32 -11.71
C PHE A 32 7.04 11.79 -13.12
N GLN A 33 8.35 11.83 -13.41
CA GLN A 33 8.83 12.08 -14.77
C GLN A 33 8.55 10.87 -15.68
N ASP A 34 8.60 9.67 -15.11
CA ASP A 34 8.28 8.41 -15.77
C ASP A 34 7.61 7.42 -14.80
N LYS A 35 6.28 7.28 -14.88
CA LYS A 35 5.51 6.32 -14.07
C LYS A 35 5.83 4.85 -14.42
N GLY A 36 6.28 4.56 -15.64
CA GLY A 36 6.73 3.22 -16.04
C GLY A 36 8.01 2.83 -15.32
N ASN A 37 8.99 3.73 -15.29
CA ASN A 37 10.22 3.54 -14.54
C ASN A 37 9.97 3.39 -13.03
N ALA A 38 9.14 4.25 -12.43
CA ALA A 38 8.77 4.13 -11.02
C ALA A 38 8.17 2.76 -10.67
N ARG A 39 7.25 2.26 -11.51
CA ARG A 39 6.65 0.92 -11.34
C ARG A 39 7.68 -0.20 -11.44
N TRP A 40 8.63 -0.10 -12.37
CA TRP A 40 9.73 -1.06 -12.52
C TRP A 40 10.61 -1.12 -11.26
N HIS A 41 10.92 0.02 -10.65
CA HIS A 41 11.67 0.05 -9.39
C HIS A 41 10.86 -0.52 -8.21
N VAL A 42 9.56 -0.23 -8.14
CA VAL A 42 8.67 -0.85 -7.14
C VAL A 42 8.64 -2.37 -7.25
N GLU A 43 8.53 -2.91 -8.46
CA GLU A 43 8.56 -4.36 -8.67
C GLU A 43 9.83 -5.00 -8.09
N ARG A 44 10.99 -4.37 -8.32
CA ARG A 44 12.27 -4.84 -7.78
C ARG A 44 12.37 -4.67 -6.26
N ALA A 45 11.84 -3.57 -5.73
CA ALA A 45 11.80 -3.34 -4.28
C ALA A 45 10.89 -4.37 -3.57
N CYS A 46 9.81 -4.80 -4.20
CA CYS A 46 8.90 -5.80 -3.63
C CYS A 46 9.32 -7.25 -3.90
N LYS A 47 9.87 -7.58 -5.07
CA LYS A 47 10.11 -8.97 -5.50
C LYS A 47 11.58 -9.38 -5.56
N GLY A 48 12.49 -8.42 -5.46
CA GLY A 48 13.91 -8.65 -5.68
C GLY A 48 14.27 -8.82 -7.15
N TYR A 49 15.54 -9.08 -7.40
CA TYR A 49 16.11 -9.28 -8.73
C TYR A 49 17.51 -9.91 -8.63
N ASP A 50 18.01 -10.55 -9.69
CA ASP A 50 19.36 -11.13 -9.75
C ASP A 50 19.70 -12.03 -8.54
N ASN A 51 18.72 -12.81 -8.07
CA ASN A 51 18.79 -13.64 -6.85
C ASN A 51 19.00 -12.87 -5.54
N GLN A 52 18.76 -11.56 -5.54
CA GLN A 52 18.71 -10.71 -4.35
C GLN A 52 17.26 -10.50 -3.93
N GLN A 53 17.05 -10.53 -2.62
CA GLN A 53 15.77 -10.26 -2.00
C GLN A 53 15.36 -8.79 -2.22
N GLY A 54 14.07 -8.57 -2.49
CA GLY A 54 13.48 -7.24 -2.54
C GLY A 54 13.52 -6.56 -1.18
N PHE A 55 13.70 -5.25 -1.18
CA PHE A 55 13.79 -4.45 0.04
C PHE A 55 12.58 -4.62 0.98
N PHE A 56 11.39 -4.84 0.43
CA PHE A 56 10.15 -5.01 1.19
C PHE A 56 9.77 -6.47 1.44
N GLN A 57 10.57 -7.44 1.02
CA GLN A 57 10.30 -8.85 1.33
C GLN A 57 10.63 -9.15 2.80
N GLY A 58 9.91 -10.14 3.35
CA GLY A 58 10.13 -10.65 4.69
C GLY A 58 9.40 -9.84 5.76
N THR A 59 9.38 -10.41 6.96
CA THR A 59 8.55 -9.94 8.06
C THR A 59 8.80 -8.47 8.44
N PHE A 60 7.71 -7.76 8.72
CA PHE A 60 7.68 -6.48 9.39
C PHE A 60 7.19 -6.69 10.81
N ALA A 61 7.94 -6.22 11.81
CA ALA A 61 7.46 -6.13 13.18
C ALA A 61 6.21 -5.24 13.25
N ALA A 62 5.46 -5.37 14.34
CA ALA A 62 4.30 -4.53 14.60
C ALA A 62 4.69 -3.04 14.59
N GLY A 63 4.02 -2.22 13.79
CA GLY A 63 4.31 -0.80 13.63
C GLY A 63 5.55 -0.47 12.78
N GLU A 64 6.32 -1.47 12.32
CA GLU A 64 7.56 -1.26 11.59
C GLU A 64 7.31 -0.60 10.24
N SER A 65 8.14 0.40 9.93
CA SER A 65 8.23 1.01 8.60
C SER A 65 9.57 0.62 7.97
N LYS A 66 9.52 0.10 6.74
CA LYS A 66 10.70 -0.02 5.89
C LYS A 66 10.64 1.10 4.86
N TYR A 67 11.78 1.74 4.63
CA TYR A 67 11.94 2.85 3.70
C TYR A 67 13.12 2.59 2.76
N THR A 68 12.94 2.84 1.47
CA THR A 68 14.03 2.84 0.50
C THR A 68 13.97 4.05 -0.41
N CYS A 69 15.14 4.49 -0.85
CA CYS A 69 15.30 5.48 -1.90
C CYS A 69 15.80 4.76 -3.15
N VAL A 70 15.11 4.91 -4.27
CA VAL A 70 15.53 4.37 -5.57
C VAL A 70 15.75 5.50 -6.58
N GLN A 71 16.84 5.40 -7.35
CA GLN A 71 17.16 6.39 -8.37
C GLN A 71 16.42 6.08 -9.67
N GLY A 72 15.50 6.95 -10.10
CA GLY A 72 14.72 6.78 -11.34
C GLY A 72 15.36 7.42 -12.57
N SER A 73 15.98 8.59 -12.40
CA SER A 73 16.72 9.29 -13.46
C SER A 73 18.00 9.94 -12.88
N THR A 74 18.74 10.74 -13.65
CA THR A 74 19.88 11.49 -13.08
C THR A 74 19.46 12.64 -12.16
N THR A 75 18.18 13.01 -12.16
CA THR A 75 17.65 14.17 -11.41
C THR A 75 16.43 13.84 -10.57
N GLN A 76 15.86 12.63 -10.67
CA GLN A 76 14.69 12.21 -9.90
C GLN A 76 14.94 10.90 -9.16
N LYS A 77 14.53 10.91 -7.89
CA LYS A 77 14.48 9.76 -6.99
C LYS A 77 13.04 9.44 -6.58
N TYR A 78 12.80 8.21 -6.14
CA TYR A 78 11.53 7.81 -5.54
C TYR A 78 11.78 7.37 -4.09
N ASP A 79 11.12 8.06 -3.17
CA ASP A 79 11.09 7.74 -1.76
C ASP A 79 9.90 6.79 -1.53
N ILE A 80 10.18 5.53 -1.16
CA ILE A 80 9.17 4.48 -1.06
C ILE A 80 9.13 3.97 0.38
N THR A 81 7.94 3.97 0.99
CA THR A 81 7.72 3.46 2.35
C THR A 81 6.60 2.42 2.37
N VAL A 82 6.85 1.33 3.10
CA VAL A 82 5.83 0.36 3.46
C VAL A 82 5.84 0.21 4.97
N ARG A 83 4.66 0.25 5.60
CA ARG A 83 4.52 0.13 7.04
C ARG A 83 3.45 -0.87 7.43
N ASN A 84 3.79 -1.72 8.40
CA ASN A 84 2.84 -2.59 9.07
C ASN A 84 2.09 -1.76 10.15
N GLU A 85 0.80 -1.49 9.94
CA GLU A 85 -0.04 -0.74 10.89
C GLU A 85 -0.62 -1.63 12.00
N ASN A 86 -0.35 -2.94 11.97
CA ASN A 86 -0.72 -3.82 13.09
C ASN A 86 0.12 -3.48 14.31
N THR A 87 -0.52 -3.32 15.46
CA THR A 87 0.14 -2.92 16.71
C THR A 87 0.71 -4.09 17.53
N ASN A 88 0.28 -5.32 17.23
CA ASN A 88 0.61 -6.50 18.04
C ASN A 88 1.04 -7.73 17.22
N ALA A 89 1.20 -7.60 15.90
CA ALA A 89 1.53 -8.72 15.02
C ALA A 89 2.70 -8.36 14.10
N ALA A 90 3.71 -9.23 14.11
CA ALA A 90 4.73 -9.24 13.08
C ALA A 90 4.21 -10.07 11.91
N ILE A 91 4.12 -9.47 10.73
CA ILE A 91 3.53 -10.10 9.55
C ILE A 91 4.40 -9.84 8.32
N ASP A 92 4.39 -10.79 7.40
CA ASP A 92 5.01 -10.64 6.10
C ASP A 92 3.98 -10.08 5.12
N LEU A 93 4.38 -9.08 4.34
CA LEU A 93 3.53 -8.53 3.28
C LEU A 93 3.69 -9.41 2.06
N ASN A 94 2.58 -9.86 1.47
CA ASN A 94 2.64 -10.59 0.22
C ASN A 94 3.28 -9.72 -0.89
N ASP A 95 4.27 -10.25 -1.60
CA ASP A 95 5.02 -9.49 -2.60
C ASP A 95 4.15 -8.96 -3.76
N ASP A 96 3.13 -9.70 -4.18
CA ASP A 96 2.19 -9.25 -5.21
C ASP A 96 1.29 -8.12 -4.68
N ASP A 97 0.87 -8.20 -3.42
CA ASP A 97 0.16 -7.09 -2.76
C ASP A 97 1.05 -5.86 -2.60
N CYS A 98 2.33 -6.02 -2.25
CA CYS A 98 3.32 -4.94 -2.22
C CYS A 98 3.37 -4.21 -3.57
N VAL A 99 3.53 -4.96 -4.67
CA VAL A 99 3.57 -4.39 -6.02
C VAL A 99 2.25 -3.70 -6.36
N LEU A 100 1.12 -4.39 -6.19
CA LEU A 100 -0.20 -3.87 -6.53
C LEU A 100 -0.47 -2.54 -5.82
N ARG A 101 -0.22 -2.48 -4.50
CA ARG A 101 -0.56 -1.30 -3.68
C ARG A 101 0.33 -0.11 -4.00
N LEU A 102 1.65 -0.31 -4.13
CA LEU A 102 2.56 0.77 -4.52
C LEU A 102 2.34 1.21 -5.98
N HIS A 103 1.95 0.30 -6.89
CA HIS A 103 1.54 0.68 -8.25
C HIS A 103 0.28 1.54 -8.26
N ASN A 104 -0.67 1.30 -7.34
CA ASN A 104 -1.86 2.14 -7.24
C ASN A 104 -1.49 3.58 -6.87
N GLU A 105 -0.53 3.80 -5.97
CA GLU A 105 -0.05 5.15 -5.63
C GLU A 105 0.56 5.85 -6.86
N ILE A 106 1.37 5.13 -7.65
CA ILE A 106 2.01 5.68 -8.85
C ILE A 106 0.97 5.99 -9.94
N ASN A 107 0.06 5.06 -10.21
CA ASN A 107 -0.89 5.19 -11.32
C ASN A 107 -2.00 6.21 -10.99
N GLY A 108 -2.46 6.22 -9.75
CA GLY A 108 -3.57 7.07 -9.30
C GLY A 108 -3.21 8.52 -9.04
N CYS A 109 -1.93 8.81 -8.76
CA CYS A 109 -1.49 10.13 -8.33
C CYS A 109 -0.27 10.63 -9.13
N ASP A 110 -0.32 11.87 -9.60
CA ASP A 110 0.80 12.45 -10.37
C ASP A 110 1.99 12.82 -9.49
N HIS A 111 1.72 13.28 -8.27
CA HIS A 111 2.71 13.64 -7.25
C HIS A 111 3.06 12.50 -6.30
N GLY A 112 2.66 11.26 -6.60
CA GLY A 112 2.71 10.20 -5.62
C GLY A 112 1.56 10.24 -4.62
N GLY A 113 1.53 9.23 -3.75
CA GLY A 113 0.38 8.97 -2.89
C GLY A 113 0.75 8.25 -1.61
N ASP A 114 -0.22 8.27 -0.71
CA ASP A 114 -0.18 7.66 0.61
C ASP A 114 -1.54 6.99 0.83
N SER A 115 -1.52 5.67 0.98
CA SER A 115 -2.73 4.92 1.32
C SER A 115 -2.52 3.91 2.44
N THR A 116 -3.58 3.69 3.20
CA THR A 116 -3.66 2.61 4.19
C THR A 116 -4.76 1.64 3.78
N VAL A 117 -4.39 0.37 3.62
CA VAL A 117 -5.29 -0.72 3.23
C VAL A 117 -4.93 -1.99 3.99
N SER A 118 -5.93 -2.64 4.60
CA SER A 118 -5.79 -3.95 5.25
C SER A 118 -4.63 -4.03 6.27
N GLY A 119 -4.45 -2.99 7.08
CA GLY A 119 -3.40 -2.94 8.10
C GLY A 119 -2.00 -2.65 7.56
N TRP A 120 -1.88 -2.18 6.31
CA TRP A 120 -0.62 -1.75 5.71
C TRP A 120 -0.75 -0.33 5.18
N ARG A 121 0.31 0.47 5.35
CA ARG A 121 0.42 1.80 4.74
C ARG A 121 1.50 1.79 3.66
N PHE A 122 1.18 2.40 2.52
CA PHE A 122 1.96 2.42 1.31
C PHE A 122 2.17 3.87 0.86
N ILE A 123 3.43 4.26 0.67
CA ILE A 123 3.79 5.61 0.24
C ILE A 123 4.77 5.51 -0.93
N VAL A 124 4.50 6.25 -1.99
CA VAL A 124 5.46 6.50 -3.07
C VAL A 124 5.50 8.00 -3.32
N ASP A 125 6.66 8.62 -3.14
CA ASP A 125 6.87 10.06 -3.29
C ASP A 125 8.02 10.36 -4.28
N PRO A 126 7.72 10.87 -5.51
CA PRO A 126 8.74 11.32 -6.44
C PRO A 126 9.31 12.67 -6.01
N ASN A 127 10.64 12.75 -5.96
CA ASN A 127 11.36 13.96 -5.56
C ASN A 127 12.52 14.24 -6.52
N ASN A 128 12.80 15.51 -6.79
CA ASN A 128 14.03 15.93 -7.44
C ASN A 128 15.22 15.67 -6.50
N GLY A 129 16.25 15.04 -7.02
CA GLY A 129 17.47 14.74 -6.29
C GLY A 129 18.01 13.35 -6.60
N ILE A 130 18.96 12.96 -5.76
CA ILE A 130 19.62 11.67 -5.81
C ILE A 130 19.43 10.93 -4.49
N CYS A 131 19.40 9.60 -4.59
CA CYS A 131 19.79 8.71 -3.50
C CYS A 131 21.33 8.71 -3.40
#